data_AF-A0A139HQC0-F1
#
_entry.id   AF-A0A139HQC0-F1
#
_cell.length_a   1.000
_cell.length_b   1.000
_cell.length_c   1.000
_cell.angle_alpha   90.00
_cell.angle_beta   90.00
_cell.angle_gamma   90.00
#
_symmetry.space_group_name_H-M   'P 1'
#
loop_
_entity.id
_entity.type
_entity.pdbx_description
1 polymer ?
#
loop_
_entity_poly.entity_id
_entity_poly.type
_entity_poly.pdbx_seq_one_letter_code
_entity_poly.pdbx_strand_id
1 'polypeptide(L)'
;MSPPQILLTSATGYIGGRILTLLLARNNNLANRIFHDAKDDDAKARNDSDPYGQRTSELGVIDAGIETGVKTFIIMSRTIYGIDIGMFNKKSIQVPMYMQAALESGQAAVVGSGDGVWDNGRYQLFGSRMAVVDLTELHKLITLKILEGNVAEMPFGTKGIIFSGNGQNSWLELAQCVADAAHDAARTKTKHVKSIDIEEYARLLTQ
;
A
#
# COMPACT_ATOMS: atom_id res chain seq x y z
N MET A 1 -7.70 31.92 -21.17
CA MET A 1 -7.14 31.49 -19.88
C MET A 1 -6.08 30.43 -20.17
N SER A 2 -4.95 30.44 -19.47
CA SER A 2 -3.96 29.36 -19.59
C SER A 2 -4.55 28.05 -19.05
N PRO A 3 -4.24 26.89 -19.66
CA PRO A 3 -4.72 25.60 -19.15
C PRO A 3 -4.20 25.36 -17.71
N PRO A 4 -4.99 24.71 -16.85
CA PRO A 4 -4.57 24.42 -15.48
C PRO A 4 -3.34 23.51 -15.49
N GLN A 5 -2.30 23.90 -14.75
CA GLN A 5 -1.10 23.07 -14.56
C GLN A 5 -1.35 22.12 -13.39
N ILE A 6 -1.25 20.82 -13.67
CA ILE A 6 -1.62 19.76 -12.73
C ILE A 6 -0.53 18.71 -12.73
N LEU A 7 -0.17 18.26 -11.53
CA LEU A 7 0.75 17.16 -11.34
C LEU A 7 0.06 16.09 -10.50
N LEU A 8 -0.06 14.89 -11.08
CA LEU A 8 -0.56 13.70 -10.42
C LEU A 8 0.62 12.77 -10.13
N THR A 9 0.90 12.51 -8.85
CA THR A 9 1.85 11.49 -8.43
C THR A 9 1.11 10.33 -7.77
N SER A 10 1.69 9.14 -7.87
CA SER A 10 1.22 7.95 -7.16
C SER A 10 2.43 7.25 -6.58
N ALA A 11 2.36 6.95 -5.29
CA ALA A 11 3.41 6.21 -4.61
C ALA A 11 2.81 5.35 -3.48
N THR A 12 3.47 4.24 -3.16
CA THR A 12 3.07 3.35 -2.07
C THR A 12 4.11 3.42 -0.95
N GLY A 13 3.71 3.61 0.31
CA GLY A 13 4.63 3.55 1.46
C GLY A 13 4.92 4.86 2.23
N TYR A 14 4.08 5.88 2.12
CA TYR A 14 4.32 7.22 2.72
C TYR A 14 4.52 7.26 4.24
N ILE A 15 3.81 6.41 5.00
CA ILE A 15 3.70 6.55 6.47
C ILE A 15 4.47 5.47 7.23
N GLY A 16 4.76 4.35 6.56
CA GLY A 16 5.60 3.29 7.09
C GLY A 16 7.06 3.74 7.08
N GLY A 17 7.57 4.11 8.24
CA GLY A 17 9.02 4.24 8.44
C GLY A 17 9.73 2.91 8.18
N ARG A 18 11.02 2.84 8.48
CA ARG A 18 11.79 1.59 8.34
C ARG A 18 11.21 0.54 9.30
N ILE A 19 10.39 -0.39 8.79
CA ILE A 19 9.81 -1.51 9.56
C ILE A 19 10.92 -2.25 10.32
N LEU A 20 12.08 -2.44 9.69
CA LEU A 20 13.24 -3.07 10.31
C LEU A 20 13.79 -2.25 11.51
N THR A 21 13.87 -0.93 11.41
CA THR A 21 14.35 -0.06 12.50
C THR A 21 13.35 0.01 13.65
N LEU A 22 12.05 0.01 13.37
CA LEU A 22 10.99 -0.02 14.39
C LEU A 22 10.92 -1.36 15.11
N LEU A 23 11.10 -2.48 14.40
CA LEU A 23 11.18 -3.82 14.99
C LEU A 23 12.43 -4.02 15.86
N LEU A 24 13.55 -3.38 15.49
CA LEU A 24 14.81 -3.47 16.23
C LEU A 24 14.90 -2.49 17.42
N ALA A 25 14.15 -1.36 17.40
CA ALA A 25 14.37 -0.26 18.35
C ALA A 25 13.48 -0.24 19.61
N ARG A 26 12.37 -0.99 19.71
CA ARG A 26 11.45 -0.86 20.87
C ARG A 26 10.68 -2.12 21.27
N ASN A 27 10.60 -2.31 22.59
CA ASN A 27 9.55 -3.01 23.32
C ASN A 27 8.18 -2.29 23.10
N ASN A 28 7.26 -2.96 22.41
CA ASN A 28 5.79 -2.97 22.56
C ASN A 28 4.91 -1.70 22.56
N ASN A 29 5.34 -0.48 22.23
CA ASN A 29 4.42 0.67 22.12
C ASN A 29 4.38 1.29 20.72
N LEU A 30 3.94 0.52 19.72
CA LEU A 30 3.41 1.10 18.48
C LEU A 30 2.02 1.67 18.81
N ALA A 31 1.87 2.99 18.81
CA ALA A 31 0.56 3.61 19.02
C ALA A 31 -0.39 3.23 17.89
N ASN A 32 -1.58 2.71 18.24
CA ASN A 32 -2.68 2.43 17.32
C ASN A 32 -3.25 3.73 16.72
N ARG A 33 -2.56 4.33 15.74
CA ARG A 33 -3.02 5.53 15.04
C ARG A 33 -3.40 5.21 13.60
N ILE A 34 -4.64 5.54 13.23
CA ILE A 34 -5.16 5.45 11.86
C ILE A 34 -4.97 6.79 11.18
N PHE A 35 -4.40 6.77 9.97
CA PHE A 35 -4.27 7.94 9.14
C PHE A 35 -5.46 8.06 8.18
N HIS A 36 -6.04 9.25 8.09
CA HIS A 36 -7.15 9.57 7.19
C HIS A 36 -6.86 10.86 6.45
N ASP A 37 -7.07 10.87 5.15
CA ASP A 37 -7.00 12.08 4.30
C ASP A 37 -8.13 13.08 4.61
N ALA A 38 -9.25 12.59 5.15
CA ALA A 38 -10.33 13.41 5.67
C ALA A 38 -10.02 14.08 7.03
N LYS A 39 -8.92 13.68 7.70
CA LYS A 39 -8.48 14.28 8.98
C LYS A 39 -7.13 14.94 8.74
N ASP A 40 -6.85 16.02 9.47
CA ASP A 40 -5.59 16.72 9.33
C ASP A 40 -4.47 15.91 10.01
N ASP A 41 -3.96 14.90 9.30
CA ASP A 41 -2.81 14.14 9.72
C ASP A 41 -1.54 14.83 9.22
N ASP A 42 -0.87 15.53 10.15
CA ASP A 42 0.28 16.36 9.84
C ASP A 42 1.51 15.54 9.43
N ALA A 43 1.57 15.27 8.13
CA ALA A 43 2.66 14.53 7.54
C ALA A 43 3.98 15.31 7.54
N LYS A 44 3.95 16.65 7.61
CA LYS A 44 5.14 17.49 7.76
C LYS A 44 5.75 17.29 9.13
N ALA A 45 4.96 17.44 10.21
CA ALA A 45 5.44 17.21 11.57
C ALA A 45 6.02 15.79 11.75
N ARG A 46 5.38 14.78 11.14
CA ARG A 46 5.94 13.42 11.16
C ARG A 46 7.27 13.36 10.40
N ASN A 47 7.39 14.02 9.24
CA ASN A 47 8.62 13.99 8.43
C ASN A 47 9.77 14.70 9.14
N ASP A 48 9.47 15.77 9.87
CA ASP A 48 10.46 16.46 10.70
C ASP A 48 10.96 15.56 11.84
N SER A 49 10.07 14.75 12.43
CA SER A 49 10.43 13.83 13.52
C SER A 49 11.17 12.56 13.06
N ASP A 50 10.79 11.99 11.92
CA ASP A 50 11.32 10.75 11.36
C ASP A 50 11.28 10.85 9.83
N PRO A 51 12.32 11.43 9.19
CA PRO A 51 12.34 11.61 7.76
C PRO A 51 12.30 10.28 7.01
N TYR A 52 11.40 10.20 6.03
CA TYR A 52 11.35 9.05 5.12
C TYR A 52 11.43 9.56 3.69
N GLY A 53 12.39 9.06 2.90
CA GLY A 53 12.75 9.64 1.59
C GLY A 53 11.54 9.88 0.69
N GLN A 54 10.64 8.90 0.59
CA GLN A 54 9.41 9.05 -0.18
C GLN A 54 8.51 10.16 0.36
N ARG A 55 8.30 10.24 1.68
CA ARG A 55 7.49 11.29 2.29
C ARG A 55 8.10 12.67 2.12
N THR A 56 9.42 12.78 2.26
CA THR A 56 10.16 14.01 2.00
C THR A 56 9.99 14.47 0.54
N SER A 57 10.09 13.56 -0.43
CA SER A 57 9.88 13.90 -1.85
C SER A 57 8.46 14.37 -2.13
N GLU A 58 7.45 13.69 -1.60
CA GLU A 58 6.03 14.02 -1.81
C GLU A 58 5.66 15.36 -1.16
N LEU A 59 6.19 15.65 0.04
CA LEU A 59 6.05 16.97 0.65
C LEU A 59 6.73 18.07 -0.18
N GLY A 60 7.90 17.78 -0.77
CA GLY A 60 8.57 18.70 -1.69
C GLY A 60 7.77 18.97 -2.96
N VAL A 61 7.08 17.96 -3.50
CA VAL A 61 6.14 18.13 -4.62
C VAL A 61 4.99 19.07 -4.24
N ILE A 62 4.39 18.89 -3.05
CA ILE A 62 3.35 19.79 -2.54
C ILE A 62 3.86 21.23 -2.44
N ASP A 63 5.02 21.41 -1.79
CA ASP A 63 5.59 22.74 -1.55
C ASP A 63 5.93 23.46 -2.87
N ALA A 64 6.56 22.76 -3.81
CA ALA A 64 6.84 23.31 -5.14
C ALA A 64 5.54 23.62 -5.92
N GLY A 65 4.51 22.78 -5.79
CA GLY A 65 3.20 23.03 -6.40
C GLY A 65 2.55 24.30 -5.89
N ILE A 66 2.60 24.53 -4.57
CA ILE A 66 2.10 25.75 -3.94
C ILE A 66 2.88 26.98 -4.44
N GLU A 67 4.22 26.90 -4.48
CA GLU A 67 5.09 27.99 -4.93
C GLU A 67 4.85 28.37 -6.39
N THR A 68 4.60 27.39 -7.25
CA THR A 68 4.46 27.57 -8.70
C THR A 68 3.00 27.73 -9.17
N GLY A 69 2.02 27.55 -8.27
CA GLY A 69 0.60 27.55 -8.61
C GLY A 69 0.13 26.27 -9.33
N VAL A 70 0.95 25.21 -9.34
CA VAL A 70 0.60 23.89 -9.88
C VAL A 70 -0.24 23.13 -8.86
N LYS A 71 -1.40 22.63 -9.30
CA LYS A 71 -2.26 21.82 -8.43
C LYS A 71 -1.71 20.40 -8.33
N THR A 72 -1.38 19.97 -7.11
CA THR A 72 -0.78 18.66 -6.84
C THR A 72 -1.76 17.69 -6.21
N PHE A 73 -1.74 16.45 -6.70
CA PHE A 73 -2.51 15.32 -6.19
C PHE A 73 -1.57 14.14 -5.98
N ILE A 74 -1.61 13.55 -4.81
CA ILE A 74 -0.73 12.46 -4.38
C ILE A 74 -1.60 11.27 -4.01
N ILE A 75 -1.68 10.27 -4.88
CA ILE A 75 -2.47 9.06 -4.64
C ILE A 75 -1.61 8.05 -3.91
N MET A 76 -1.88 7.89 -2.62
CA MET A 76 -1.21 6.93 -1.76
C MET A 76 -1.91 5.59 -1.80
N SER A 77 -1.46 4.76 -2.74
CA SER A 77 -1.98 3.42 -2.95
C SER A 77 -1.41 2.47 -1.91
N ARG A 78 -2.29 1.70 -1.25
CA ARG A 78 -1.90 0.60 -0.36
C ARG A 78 -1.57 -0.66 -1.19
N THR A 79 -1.64 -1.87 -0.62
CA THR A 79 -1.30 -3.09 -1.39
C THR A 79 -2.24 -3.26 -2.59
N ILE A 80 -1.73 -3.01 -3.79
CA ILE A 80 -2.48 -3.16 -5.04
C ILE A 80 -2.51 -4.64 -5.44
N TYR A 81 -3.71 -5.17 -5.71
CA TYR A 81 -3.90 -6.58 -6.08
C TYR A 81 -4.98 -6.74 -7.15
N GLY A 82 -5.06 -7.95 -7.71
CA GLY A 82 -6.03 -8.31 -8.74
C GLY A 82 -5.38 -8.58 -10.09
N ILE A 83 -6.23 -9.03 -11.02
CA ILE A 83 -5.90 -9.21 -12.43
C ILE A 83 -6.49 -8.01 -13.16
N ASP A 84 -5.63 -7.25 -13.84
CA ASP A 84 -6.08 -6.12 -14.66
C ASP A 84 -6.41 -6.60 -16.09
N ILE A 85 -7.39 -5.93 -16.71
CA ILE A 85 -7.74 -6.06 -18.13
C ILE A 85 -7.06 -5.00 -19.00
N GLY A 86 -6.36 -4.05 -18.39
CA GLY A 86 -5.63 -2.97 -19.06
C GLY A 86 -4.49 -3.45 -19.97
N MET A 87 -3.92 -2.51 -20.73
CA MET A 87 -2.92 -2.82 -21.77
C MET A 87 -1.53 -3.22 -21.22
N PHE A 88 -1.24 -2.89 -19.95
CA PHE A 88 0.11 -3.00 -19.38
C PHE A 88 0.22 -4.16 -18.39
N ASN A 89 0.83 -3.92 -17.22
CA ASN A 89 1.01 -4.95 -16.21
C ASN A 89 -0.34 -5.44 -15.68
N LYS A 90 -0.67 -6.69 -16.00
CA LYS A 90 -1.94 -7.33 -15.60
C LYS A 90 -1.86 -8.08 -14.28
N LYS A 91 -0.67 -8.14 -13.67
CA LYS A 91 -0.42 -8.88 -12.44
C LYS A 91 0.14 -7.95 -11.38
N SER A 92 -0.38 -8.04 -10.16
CA SER A 92 0.28 -7.45 -8.99
C SER A 92 1.64 -8.09 -8.71
N ILE A 93 2.44 -7.52 -7.80
CA ILE A 93 3.80 -8.01 -7.53
C ILE A 93 3.81 -8.94 -6.32
N GLN A 94 3.36 -8.43 -5.16
CA GLN A 94 3.53 -9.11 -3.87
C GLN A 94 2.71 -10.41 -3.76
N VAL A 95 1.43 -10.38 -4.17
CA VAL A 95 0.56 -11.56 -4.10
C VAL A 95 1.05 -12.66 -5.05
N PRO A 96 1.39 -12.38 -6.34
CA PRO A 96 1.93 -13.40 -7.22
C PRO A 96 3.29 -13.95 -6.81
N MET A 97 4.21 -13.12 -6.29
CA MET A 97 5.48 -13.59 -5.74
C MET A 97 5.25 -14.59 -4.59
N TYR A 98 4.38 -14.24 -3.65
CA TYR A 98 4.04 -15.13 -2.53
C TYR A 98 3.34 -16.42 -2.99
N MET A 99 2.40 -16.31 -3.94
CA MET A 99 1.75 -17.48 -4.53
C MET A 99 2.77 -18.42 -5.19
N GLN A 100 3.73 -17.87 -5.93
CA GLN A 100 4.78 -18.66 -6.57
C GLN A 100 5.61 -19.41 -5.52
N ALA A 101 6.07 -18.72 -4.47
CA ALA A 101 6.84 -19.34 -3.41
C ALA A 101 6.05 -20.44 -2.65
N ALA A 102 4.76 -20.23 -2.41
CA ALA A 102 3.89 -21.24 -1.80
C ALA A 102 3.71 -22.47 -2.70
N LEU A 103 3.64 -22.29 -4.01
CA LEU A 103 3.55 -23.39 -4.98
C LEU A 103 4.87 -24.17 -5.08
N GLU A 104 6.01 -23.47 -5.11
CA GLU A 104 7.35 -24.07 -5.21
C GLU A 104 7.73 -24.85 -3.95
N SER A 105 7.39 -24.34 -2.78
CA SER A 105 7.56 -25.04 -1.50
C SER A 105 6.50 -26.14 -1.25
N GLY A 106 5.45 -26.18 -2.08
CA GLY A 106 4.34 -27.13 -1.95
C GLY A 106 3.37 -26.83 -0.80
N GLN A 107 3.55 -25.73 -0.07
CA GLN A 107 2.69 -25.31 1.04
C GLN A 107 2.78 -23.79 1.29
N ALA A 108 1.64 -23.15 1.54
CA ALA A 108 1.62 -21.75 1.99
C ALA A 108 2.22 -21.60 3.40
N ALA A 109 2.90 -20.48 3.65
CA ALA A 109 3.55 -20.22 4.93
C ALA A 109 3.41 -18.76 5.39
N VAL A 110 3.42 -18.55 6.70
CA VAL A 110 3.31 -17.23 7.33
C VAL A 110 4.31 -17.09 8.47
N VAL A 111 4.82 -15.88 8.69
CA VAL A 111 5.74 -15.60 9.81
C VAL A 111 4.97 -15.54 11.12
N GLY A 112 5.39 -16.33 12.11
CA GLY A 112 4.78 -16.35 13.44
C GLY A 112 3.27 -16.62 13.39
N SER A 113 2.46 -15.89 14.16
CA SER A 113 1.00 -16.09 14.17
C SER A 113 0.30 -15.60 12.89
N GLY A 114 0.98 -14.80 12.05
CA GLY A 114 0.36 -14.23 10.86
C GLY A 114 -0.67 -13.12 11.12
N ASP A 115 -0.86 -12.72 12.38
CA ASP A 115 -1.71 -11.59 12.77
C ASP A 115 -1.18 -10.23 12.29
N GLY A 116 0.03 -10.22 11.72
CA GLY A 116 0.58 -9.05 11.06
C GLY A 116 -0.33 -8.61 9.92
N VAL A 117 -0.55 -7.31 9.83
CA VAL A 117 -1.35 -6.67 8.82
C VAL A 117 -0.42 -5.67 8.09
N TRP A 118 -0.48 -5.57 6.76
CA TRP A 118 0.38 -4.65 6.01
C TRP A 118 0.14 -3.19 6.49
N ASP A 119 1.20 -2.40 6.67
CA ASP A 119 1.19 -1.00 7.17
C ASP A 119 1.37 -0.75 8.69
N ASN A 120 1.78 -1.77 9.47
CA ASN A 120 2.78 -1.71 10.58
C ASN A 120 2.56 -2.85 11.59
N GLY A 121 3.65 -3.27 12.25
CA GLY A 121 3.75 -4.52 13.01
C GLY A 121 2.80 -4.70 14.21
N ARG A 122 2.55 -5.98 14.53
CA ARG A 122 2.07 -6.64 15.75
C ARG A 122 0.87 -6.11 16.55
N TYR A 123 0.34 -4.91 16.31
CA TYR A 123 -0.94 -4.47 16.89
C TYR A 123 -1.66 -3.61 15.86
N GLN A 124 -2.77 -4.15 15.34
CA GLN A 124 -3.80 -3.51 14.50
C GLN A 124 -3.40 -2.17 13.85
N LEU A 125 -2.67 -2.25 12.75
CA LEU A 125 -2.50 -1.13 11.83
C LEU A 125 -2.94 -1.62 10.44
N PHE A 126 -4.07 -1.07 10.03
CA PHE A 126 -5.01 -1.57 9.03
C PHE A 126 -4.38 -1.82 7.65
N GLY A 127 -4.48 -3.06 7.18
CA GLY A 127 -3.87 -3.57 5.95
C GLY A 127 -4.83 -3.41 4.82
N SER A 128 -5.00 -2.16 4.45
CA SER A 128 -5.85 -1.82 3.34
C SER A 128 -5.26 -2.41 2.06
N ARG A 129 -6.03 -3.23 1.37
CA ARG A 129 -5.76 -3.62 -0.01
C ARG A 129 -6.52 -2.70 -0.94
N MET A 130 -6.09 -2.64 -2.18
CA MET A 130 -6.74 -1.88 -3.24
C MET A 130 -6.81 -2.76 -4.49
N ALA A 131 -8.03 -3.06 -4.95
CA ALA A 131 -8.19 -3.75 -6.21
C ALA A 131 -7.70 -2.83 -7.33
N VAL A 132 -6.94 -3.37 -8.28
CA VAL A 132 -6.37 -2.58 -9.40
C VAL A 132 -7.47 -1.87 -10.22
N VAL A 133 -8.64 -2.49 -10.34
CA VAL A 133 -9.80 -1.91 -11.02
C VAL A 133 -10.35 -0.68 -10.31
N ASP A 134 -10.39 -0.69 -8.97
CA ASP A 134 -10.88 0.43 -8.18
C ASP A 134 -9.87 1.58 -8.17
N LEU A 135 -8.56 1.26 -8.12
CA LEU A 135 -7.51 2.26 -8.28
C LEU A 135 -7.56 2.92 -9.66
N THR A 136 -7.82 2.13 -10.70
CA THR A 136 -7.99 2.62 -12.06
C THR A 136 -9.18 3.57 -12.15
N GLU A 137 -10.30 3.23 -11.50
CA GLU A 137 -11.48 4.09 -11.48
C GLU A 137 -11.22 5.41 -10.73
N LEU A 138 -10.49 5.38 -9.61
CA LEU A 138 -10.05 6.60 -8.92
C LEU A 138 -9.22 7.52 -9.85
N HIS A 139 -8.28 6.97 -10.60
CA HIS A 139 -7.48 7.74 -11.55
C HIS A 139 -8.33 8.32 -12.68
N LYS A 140 -9.31 7.56 -13.20
CA LYS A 140 -10.26 8.07 -14.21
C LYS A 140 -11.08 9.23 -13.67
N LEU A 141 -11.64 9.12 -12.46
CA LEU A 141 -12.44 10.17 -11.84
C LEU A 141 -11.65 11.46 -11.66
N ILE A 142 -10.41 11.34 -11.17
CA ILE A 142 -9.48 12.47 -11.03
C ILE A 142 -9.19 13.10 -12.41
N THR A 143 -8.86 12.27 -13.39
CA THR A 143 -8.55 12.73 -14.77
C THR A 143 -9.77 13.41 -15.41
N LEU A 144 -10.97 12.88 -15.22
CA LEU A 144 -12.20 13.44 -15.78
C LEU A 144 -12.50 14.81 -15.16
N LYS A 145 -12.46 14.93 -13.83
CA LYS A 145 -12.59 16.22 -13.13
C LYS A 145 -11.57 17.26 -13.64
N ILE A 146 -10.36 16.81 -13.97
CA ILE A 146 -9.32 17.65 -14.56
C ILE A 146 -9.71 18.14 -15.96
N LEU A 147 -10.12 17.24 -16.84
CA LEU A 147 -10.50 17.56 -18.22
C LEU A 147 -11.74 18.44 -18.31
N GLU A 148 -12.68 18.28 -17.37
CA GLU A 148 -13.89 19.11 -17.26
C GLU A 148 -13.64 20.50 -16.66
N GLY A 149 -12.42 20.78 -16.17
CA GLY A 149 -12.10 22.05 -15.52
C GLY A 149 -12.58 22.15 -14.06
N ASN A 150 -13.08 21.07 -13.49
CA ASN A 150 -13.66 20.98 -12.14
C ASN A 150 -12.61 20.78 -11.03
N VAL A 151 -11.32 21.05 -11.31
CA VAL A 151 -10.20 20.81 -10.38
C VAL A 151 -10.30 21.67 -9.11
N ALA A 152 -10.96 22.83 -9.19
CA ALA A 152 -11.17 23.68 -8.01
C ALA A 152 -12.04 23.00 -6.93
N GLU A 153 -12.84 21.99 -7.30
CA GLU A 153 -13.69 21.22 -6.38
C GLU A 153 -12.94 20.06 -5.69
N MET A 154 -11.70 19.79 -6.12
CA MET A 154 -10.91 18.67 -5.64
C MET A 154 -9.94 19.10 -4.53
N PRO A 155 -9.59 18.20 -3.60
CA PRO A 155 -8.58 18.50 -2.60
C PRO A 155 -7.18 18.43 -3.24
N PHE A 156 -6.45 19.55 -3.29
CA PHE A 156 -5.10 19.66 -3.86
C PHE A 156 -4.12 20.28 -2.87
N GLY A 157 -2.81 20.23 -3.17
CA GLY A 157 -1.78 20.79 -2.30
C GLY A 157 -1.67 20.00 -1.00
N THR A 158 -1.67 20.69 0.14
CA THR A 158 -1.62 20.03 1.47
C THR A 158 -2.81 19.13 1.75
N LYS A 159 -3.95 19.35 1.08
CA LYS A 159 -5.14 18.49 1.18
C LYS A 159 -5.14 17.41 0.10
N GLY A 160 -4.21 17.43 -0.85
CA GLY A 160 -4.21 16.57 -2.03
C GLY A 160 -3.59 15.19 -1.84
N ILE A 161 -3.29 14.79 -0.59
CA ILE A 161 -2.83 13.45 -0.26
C ILE A 161 -4.07 12.56 -0.09
N ILE A 162 -4.24 11.58 -0.98
CA ILE A 162 -5.41 10.70 -1.02
C ILE A 162 -4.98 9.29 -0.62
N PHE A 163 -5.55 8.73 0.46
CA PHE A 163 -5.26 7.36 0.85
C PHE A 163 -6.24 6.39 0.20
N SER A 164 -5.80 5.69 -0.84
CA SER A 164 -6.67 4.75 -1.55
C SER A 164 -6.57 3.34 -0.96
N GLY A 165 -7.63 2.90 -0.26
CA GLY A 165 -7.80 1.56 0.31
C GLY A 165 -9.28 1.17 0.44
N ASN A 166 -9.66 -0.07 0.10
CA ASN A 166 -11.08 -0.49 0.05
C ASN A 166 -11.43 -1.72 0.91
N GLY A 167 -10.48 -2.28 1.66
CA GLY A 167 -10.74 -3.45 2.52
C GLY A 167 -9.49 -3.95 3.19
N GLN A 168 -9.60 -4.84 4.17
CA GLN A 168 -8.47 -5.24 5.02
C GLN A 168 -8.24 -6.75 5.05
N ASN A 169 -6.98 -7.16 5.19
CA ASN A 169 -6.61 -8.54 5.50
C ASN A 169 -5.28 -8.61 6.27
N SER A 170 -5.18 -9.59 7.16
CA SER A 170 -3.94 -10.08 7.75
C SER A 170 -3.12 -10.88 6.74
N TRP A 171 -1.86 -11.13 7.09
CA TRP A 171 -1.02 -12.05 6.35
C TRP A 171 -1.50 -13.48 6.44
N LEU A 172 -2.07 -13.88 7.58
CA LEU A 172 -2.68 -15.21 7.73
C LEU A 172 -3.87 -15.40 6.79
N GLU A 173 -4.77 -14.41 6.69
CA GLU A 173 -5.91 -14.47 5.76
C GLU A 173 -5.45 -14.56 4.31
N LEU A 174 -4.44 -13.77 3.91
CA LEU A 174 -3.84 -13.90 2.57
C LEU A 174 -3.22 -15.28 2.36
N ALA A 175 -2.45 -15.76 3.33
CA ALA A 175 -1.81 -17.07 3.27
C ALA A 175 -2.83 -18.20 3.14
N GLN A 176 -3.94 -18.11 3.88
CA GLN A 176 -5.02 -19.08 3.83
C GLN A 176 -5.74 -19.06 2.48
N CYS A 177 -6.04 -17.87 1.95
CA CYS A 177 -6.61 -17.73 0.60
C CYS A 177 -5.74 -18.41 -0.47
N VAL A 178 -4.41 -18.26 -0.37
CA VAL A 178 -3.47 -18.92 -1.29
C VAL A 178 -3.44 -20.43 -1.07
N ALA A 179 -3.42 -20.89 0.18
CA ALA A 179 -3.43 -22.32 0.51
C ALA A 179 -4.69 -23.03 -0.03
N ASP A 180 -5.85 -22.42 0.19
CA ASP A 180 -7.14 -22.92 -0.28
C ASP A 180 -7.17 -22.98 -1.81
N ALA A 181 -6.81 -21.89 -2.48
CA ALA A 181 -6.80 -21.83 -3.94
C ALA A 181 -5.82 -22.82 -4.58
N ALA A 182 -4.62 -22.97 -4.00
CA ALA A 182 -3.61 -23.91 -4.50
C ALA A 182 -4.04 -25.37 -4.31
N HIS A 183 -4.66 -25.69 -3.18
CA HIS A 183 -5.20 -27.02 -2.92
C HIS A 183 -6.39 -27.34 -3.83
N ASP A 184 -7.34 -26.41 -3.96
CA ASP A 184 -8.55 -26.61 -4.79
C ASP A 184 -8.19 -26.73 -6.28
N ALA A 185 -7.07 -26.13 -6.70
CA ALA A 185 -6.47 -26.33 -8.02
C ALA A 185 -5.59 -27.61 -8.13
N ALA A 186 -5.56 -28.47 -7.11
CA ALA A 186 -4.74 -29.67 -7.01
C ALA A 186 -3.22 -29.42 -7.19
N ARG A 187 -2.75 -28.21 -6.85
CA ARG A 187 -1.33 -27.82 -6.93
C ARG A 187 -0.56 -28.09 -5.64
N THR A 188 -1.26 -28.17 -4.51
CA THR A 188 -0.70 -28.57 -3.21
C THR A 188 -1.57 -29.66 -2.59
N LYS A 189 -1.00 -30.42 -1.65
CA LYS A 189 -1.69 -31.53 -0.96
C LYS A 189 -2.45 -31.09 0.30
N THR A 190 -2.33 -29.82 0.69
CA THR A 190 -2.88 -29.33 1.95
C THR A 190 -3.37 -27.89 1.83
N LYS A 191 -4.42 -27.58 2.61
CA LYS A 191 -4.93 -26.23 2.88
C LYS A 191 -4.26 -25.58 4.10
N HIS A 192 -3.42 -26.30 4.84
CA HIS A 192 -2.82 -25.79 6.06
C HIS A 192 -1.72 -24.78 5.75
N VAL A 193 -1.80 -23.60 6.35
CA VAL A 193 -0.73 -22.61 6.36
C VAL A 193 0.29 -22.98 7.43
N LYS A 194 1.56 -23.08 7.05
CA LYS A 194 2.67 -23.36 7.97
C LYS A 194 3.12 -22.05 8.65
N SER A 195 3.19 -22.05 9.99
CA SER A 195 3.88 -20.97 10.72
C SER A 195 5.39 -21.21 10.68
N ILE A 196 6.16 -20.20 10.29
CA ILE A 196 7.62 -20.27 10.19
C ILE A 196 8.29 -19.04 10.81
N ASP A 197 9.61 -19.11 11.04
CA ASP A 197 10.39 -17.96 11.49
C ASP A 197 10.73 -17.00 10.33
N ILE A 198 11.31 -15.85 10.67
CA ILE A 198 11.62 -14.80 9.69
C ILE A 198 12.76 -15.22 8.76
N GLU A 199 13.73 -15.99 9.24
CA GLU A 199 14.84 -16.48 8.43
C GLU A 199 14.39 -17.52 7.39
N GLU A 200 13.45 -18.40 7.75
CA GLU A 200 12.83 -19.37 6.85
C GLU A 200 11.93 -18.66 5.84
N TYR A 201 11.17 -17.65 6.25
CA TYR A 201 10.34 -16.87 5.33
C TYR A 201 11.17 -16.03 4.35
N ALA A 202 12.29 -15.46 4.80
CA ALA A 202 13.22 -14.76 3.92
C ALA A 202 13.76 -15.71 2.84
N ARG A 203 14.21 -16.91 3.23
CA ARG A 203 14.65 -17.95 2.29
C ARG A 203 13.55 -18.39 1.33
N LEU A 204 12.29 -18.41 1.77
CA LEU A 204 11.14 -18.75 0.93
C LEU A 204 10.92 -17.72 -0.20
N LEU A 205 11.12 -16.43 0.08
CA LEU A 205 10.85 -15.35 -0.89
C LEU A 205 12.03 -14.96 -1.79
N THR A 206 13.25 -15.42 -1.49
CA THR A 206 14.46 -15.08 -2.24
C THR A 206 15.00 -16.22 -3.11
N GLN A 207 14.21 -17.28 -3.33
CA GLN A 207 14.56 -18.41 -4.20
C GLN A 207 14.34 -18.08 -5.68
#